data_AF-A0AAV5W8Z1-F1
#
_entry.id   AF-A0AAV5W8Z1-F1
#
_cell.length_a   1.000
_cell.length_b   1.000
_cell.length_c   1.000
_cell.angle_alpha   90.00
_cell.angle_beta   90.00
_cell.angle_gamma   90.00
#
_symmetry.space_group_name_H-M   'P 1'
#
loop_
_entity.id
_entity.type
_entity.pdbx_description
1 polymer ?
#
loop_
_entity_poly.entity_id
_entity_poly.type
_entity_poly.pdbx_seq_one_letter_code
_entity_poly.pdbx_strand_id
1 'polypeptide(L)'
;LLLHGRLVRGARISISHFNMNSSLFCSLLMVVALCAVASGNQCGPNQHYSPCRNECERMCQQPHTRACHRNCVTPGACTCNWEFVRHPNGACVAPTDC
;
A
#
# COMPACT_ATOMS: atom_id res chain seq x y z
N LEU A 1 0.45 -29.16 2.91
CA LEU A 1 0.60 -27.74 2.53
C LEU A 1 -0.69 -27.02 2.86
N LEU A 2 -0.68 -26.22 3.93
CA LEU A 2 -1.81 -25.40 4.38
C LEU A 2 -1.73 -24.04 3.67
N LEU A 3 -2.64 -23.75 2.75
CA LEU A 3 -2.90 -22.39 2.29
C LEU A 3 -4.32 -22.02 2.70
N HIS A 4 -4.40 -21.38 3.86
CA HIS A 4 -5.58 -20.67 4.35
C HIS A 4 -5.98 -19.60 3.34
N GLY A 5 -6.96 -19.90 2.48
CA GLY A 5 -7.76 -18.89 1.82
C GLY A 5 -8.56 -18.14 2.89
N ARG A 6 -8.10 -16.95 3.26
CA ARG A 6 -8.85 -16.05 4.13
C ARG A 6 -10.10 -15.57 3.36
N LEU A 7 -11.18 -16.30 3.58
CA LEU A 7 -12.56 -15.87 3.34
C LEU A 7 -12.75 -14.45 3.87
N VAL A 8 -12.82 -13.48 2.96
CA VAL A 8 -13.26 -12.12 3.28
C VAL A 8 -14.71 -12.22 3.73
N ARG A 9 -14.94 -11.79 4.98
CA ARG A 9 -16.23 -11.87 5.68
C ARG A 9 -17.34 -11.28 4.83
N GLY A 10 -18.42 -12.06 4.70
CA GLY A 10 -19.57 -11.71 3.88
C GLY A 10 -20.17 -10.36 4.26
N ALA A 11 -20.16 -9.44 3.30
CA ALA A 11 -21.14 -8.37 3.27
C ALA A 11 -22.49 -9.01 2.89
N ARG A 12 -23.47 -8.99 3.80
CA ARG A 12 -24.86 -9.26 3.43
C ARG A 12 -25.34 -8.10 2.55
N ILE A 13 -25.14 -8.22 1.25
CA ILE A 13 -25.69 -7.30 0.27
C ILE A 13 -27.16 -7.66 0.15
N SER A 14 -28.03 -6.89 0.80
CA SER A 14 -29.48 -6.99 0.62
C SER A 14 -29.80 -6.44 -0.78
N ILE A 15 -29.86 -7.33 -1.78
CA ILE A 15 -30.25 -6.96 -3.14
C ILE A 15 -31.77 -6.77 -3.14
N SER A 16 -32.23 -5.57 -2.77
CA SER A 16 -33.59 -5.15 -3.06
C SER A 16 -33.77 -5.09 -4.57
N HIS A 17 -34.87 -5.64 -5.08
CA HIS A 17 -35.17 -5.80 -6.50
C HIS A 17 -35.44 -4.43 -7.16
N PHE A 18 -34.40 -3.65 -7.38
CA PHE A 18 -34.48 -2.37 -8.09
C PHE A 18 -34.49 -2.63 -9.59
N ASN A 19 -35.62 -2.33 -10.23
CA ASN A 19 -35.80 -2.33 -11.67
C ASN A 19 -34.96 -1.21 -12.28
N MET A 20 -33.67 -1.46 -12.48
CA MET A 20 -32.71 -0.51 -13.03
C MET A 20 -32.35 -0.97 -14.46
N ASN A 21 -32.49 -0.07 -15.43
CA ASN A 21 -32.25 -0.35 -16.85
C ASN A 21 -30.90 -1.05 -17.06
N SER A 22 -30.86 -2.15 -17.81
CA SER A 22 -29.69 -3.02 -17.97
C SER A 22 -28.43 -2.26 -18.43
N SER A 23 -28.63 -1.21 -19.24
CA SER A 23 -27.57 -0.29 -19.67
C SER A 23 -26.95 0.54 -18.52
N LEU A 24 -27.77 0.99 -17.56
CA LEU A 24 -27.34 1.75 -16.38
C LEU A 24 -26.60 0.87 -15.37
N PHE A 25 -26.99 -0.40 -15.26
CA PHE A 25 -26.30 -1.34 -14.40
C PHE A 25 -24.90 -1.68 -14.94
N CYS A 26 -24.79 -1.93 -16.25
CA CYS A 26 -23.51 -2.16 -16.90
C CYS A 26 -22.56 -0.96 -16.79
N SER A 27 -23.07 0.26 -16.96
CA SER A 27 -22.24 1.46 -16.79
C SER A 27 -21.76 1.63 -15.35
N LEU A 28 -22.63 1.36 -14.36
CA LEU A 28 -22.24 1.42 -12.95
C LEU A 28 -21.17 0.37 -12.60
N LEU A 29 -21.34 -0.86 -13.08
CA LEU A 29 -20.35 -1.93 -12.89
C LEU A 29 -19.00 -1.61 -13.54
N MET A 30 -19.02 -1.05 -14.75
CA MET A 30 -17.81 -0.61 -15.45
C MET A 30 -17.10 0.51 -14.68
N VAL A 31 -17.84 1.48 -14.15
CA VAL A 31 -17.27 2.56 -13.33
C VAL A 31 -16.67 2.02 -12.03
N VAL A 32 -17.35 1.11 -11.35
CA VAL A 32 -16.81 0.46 -10.13
C VAL A 32 -15.55 -0.34 -10.42
N ALA A 33 -15.52 -1.08 -11.53
CA ALA A 33 -14.34 -1.82 -11.98
C ALA A 33 -13.16 -0.88 -12.32
N LEU A 34 -13.43 0.26 -12.97
CA LEU A 34 -12.44 1.30 -13.26
C LEU A 34 -11.89 1.96 -11.98
N CYS A 35 -12.75 2.22 -10.99
CA CYS A 35 -12.30 2.77 -9.72
C CYS A 35 -11.41 1.81 -8.93
N ALA A 36 -11.59 0.49 -9.08
CA ALA A 36 -10.76 -0.51 -8.41
C ALA A 36 -9.32 -0.60 -8.96
N VAL A 37 -9.08 -0.17 -10.21
CA VAL A 37 -7.75 -0.21 -10.84
C VAL A 37 -6.95 1.08 -10.67
N ALA A 38 -7.60 2.18 -10.26
CA ALA A 38 -7.01 3.51 -10.20
C ALA A 38 -6.34 3.88 -8.86
N SER A 39 -5.88 2.91 -8.06
CA SER A 39 -5.11 3.18 -6.84
C SER A 39 -3.65 3.52 -7.18
N GLY A 40 -3.46 4.71 -7.76
CA GLY A 40 -2.19 5.25 -8.26
C GLY A 40 -1.22 5.73 -7.19
N ASN A 41 -1.04 4.98 -6.10
CA ASN A 41 0.13 5.15 -5.24
C ASN A 41 1.00 3.90 -5.42
N GLN A 42 2.09 4.02 -6.17
CA GLN A 42 3.08 2.93 -6.34
C GLN A 42 3.70 2.49 -5.00
N CYS A 43 3.57 3.33 -3.96
CA CYS A 43 4.07 3.09 -2.62
C CYS A 43 2.99 3.32 -1.55
N GLY A 44 3.15 2.68 -0.39
CA GLY A 44 2.22 2.85 0.73
C GLY A 44 2.22 4.25 1.33
N PRO A 45 1.39 4.50 2.36
CA PRO A 45 1.43 5.75 3.11
C PRO A 45 2.84 6.02 3.65
N ASN A 46 3.22 7.30 3.67
CA ASN A 46 4.51 7.81 4.15
C ASN A 46 5.74 7.22 3.44
N GLN A 47 5.57 6.78 2.19
CA GLN A 47 6.63 6.24 1.34
C GLN A 47 6.68 6.99 0.02
N HIS A 48 7.87 7.08 -0.57
CA HIS A 48 8.08 7.53 -1.93
C HIS A 48 8.82 6.45 -2.72
N TYR A 49 8.62 6.42 -4.03
CA TYR A 49 9.40 5.55 -4.90
C TYR A 49 10.79 6.16 -5.09
N SER A 50 11.83 5.42 -4.71
CA SER A 50 13.21 5.77 -5.01
C SER A 50 13.74 4.85 -6.13
N PRO A 51 14.26 5.40 -7.24
CA PRO A 51 14.89 4.60 -8.29
C PRO A 51 16.18 3.91 -7.81
N CYS A 52 16.78 4.42 -6.73
CA CYS A 52 18.00 3.92 -6.12
C CYS A 52 17.77 3.76 -4.62
N ARG A 53 17.52 2.54 -4.16
CA ARG A 53 17.32 2.28 -2.73
C ARG A 53 18.66 2.04 -2.05
N ASN A 54 18.88 2.80 -0.97
CA ASN A 54 20.04 2.66 -0.10
C ASN A 54 19.66 1.81 1.13
N GLU A 55 20.64 1.21 1.80
CA GLU A 55 20.42 0.40 3.02
C GLU A 55 20.19 1.23 4.30
N CYS A 56 20.37 2.54 4.24
CA CYS A 56 20.39 3.41 5.42
C CYS A 56 19.03 3.98 5.80
N GLU A 57 17.95 3.37 5.31
CA GLU A 57 16.60 3.69 5.74
C GLU A 57 16.48 3.50 7.26
N ARG A 58 15.92 4.51 7.94
CA ARG A 58 15.79 4.50 9.39
C ARG A 58 14.73 3.48 9.80
N MET A 59 15.01 2.70 10.84
CA MET A 59 14.11 1.65 11.33
C MET A 59 13.72 1.93 12.78
N CYS A 60 12.60 1.40 13.26
CA CYS A 60 12.22 1.58 14.68
C CYS A 60 13.30 1.08 15.66
N GLN A 61 13.98 -0.02 15.32
CA GLN A 61 15.07 -0.58 16.12
C GLN A 61 16.34 0.28 16.08
N GLN A 62 16.44 1.18 15.09
CA GLN A 62 17.60 2.02 14.89
C GLN A 62 17.18 3.35 14.23
N PRO A 63 16.58 4.28 14.99
CA PRO A 63 15.93 5.47 14.46
C PRO A 63 16.91 6.54 13.98
N HIS A 64 18.19 6.40 14.29
CA HIS A 64 19.26 7.31 13.89
C HIS A 64 19.86 6.93 12.54
N THR A 65 20.00 7.92 11.67
CA THR A 65 20.67 7.81 10.38
C THR A 65 22.16 7.58 10.59
N ARG A 66 22.69 6.47 10.09
CA ARG A 66 24.15 6.29 9.95
C ARG A 66 24.64 7.05 8.72
N ALA A 67 25.92 7.40 8.68
CA ALA A 67 26.55 7.91 7.47
C ALA A 67 26.28 6.91 6.33
N CYS A 68 25.55 7.37 5.31
CA CYS A 68 25.10 6.49 4.23
C CYS A 68 26.02 6.59 3.04
N HIS A 69 26.51 5.44 2.57
CA HIS A 69 27.19 5.39 1.28
C HIS A 69 26.18 5.63 0.15
N ARG A 70 26.57 6.35 -0.90
CA ARG A 70 25.68 6.67 -2.04
C ARG A 70 25.49 5.48 -3.01
N ASN A 71 25.62 4.26 -2.52
CA ASN A 71 25.50 3.05 -3.32
C ASN A 71 24.04 2.62 -3.42
N CYS A 72 23.57 2.45 -4.65
CA CYS A 72 22.26 1.85 -4.92
C CYS A 72 22.35 0.34 -4.68
N VAL A 73 21.66 -0.17 -3.66
CA VAL A 73 21.67 -1.60 -3.34
C VAL A 73 20.69 -2.35 -4.22
N THR A 74 19.54 -1.75 -4.52
CA THR A 74 18.54 -2.34 -5.43
C THR A 74 17.99 -1.31 -6.41
N PRO A 75 17.70 -1.71 -7.66
CA PRO A 75 17.00 -0.85 -8.61
C PRO A 75 15.55 -0.70 -8.18
N GLY A 76 15.13 0.52 -7.85
CA GLY A 76 13.71 0.87 -7.69
C GLY A 76 13.00 0.22 -6.49
N ALA A 77 12.71 0.98 -5.43
CA ALA A 77 11.85 0.50 -4.36
C ALA A 77 11.20 1.65 -3.57
N CYS A 78 10.13 1.30 -2.85
CA CYS A 78 9.48 2.20 -1.91
C CYS A 78 10.33 2.37 -0.65
N THR A 79 10.62 3.63 -0.34
CA THR A 79 11.42 4.06 0.80
C THR A 79 10.56 5.00 1.65
N CYS A 80 10.64 4.87 2.97
CA CYS A 80 10.04 5.76 3.94
C CYS A 80 10.51 7.20 3.69
N ASN A 81 9.58 8.13 3.83
CA ASN A 81 9.92 9.55 3.81
C ASN A 81 10.86 9.89 4.97
N TRP A 82 11.64 10.94 4.81
CA TRP A 82 12.77 11.25 5.69
C TRP A 82 12.39 11.42 7.17
N GLU A 83 11.15 11.80 7.48
CA GLU A 83 10.61 11.97 8.85
C GLU A 83 10.16 10.64 9.50
N PHE A 84 9.89 9.63 8.68
CA PHE A 84 9.32 8.36 9.12
C PHE A 84 10.38 7.30 9.26
N VAL A 85 10.07 6.28 10.06
CA VAL A 85 10.92 5.11 10.27
C VAL A 85 10.16 3.85 9.89
N ARG A 86 10.90 2.86 9.39
CA ARG A 86 10.32 1.57 9.00
C ARG A 86 10.07 0.71 10.24
N HIS A 87 8.81 0.40 10.48
CA HIS A 87 8.38 -0.54 11.51
C HIS A 87 8.57 -1.99 11.03
N PRO A 88 8.79 -2.98 11.92
CA PRO A 88 8.98 -4.38 11.54
C PRO A 88 7.84 -5.01 10.72
N ASN A 89 6.63 -4.44 10.76
CA ASN A 89 5.50 -4.85 9.92
C ASN A 89 5.57 -4.30 8.47
N GLY A 90 6.60 -3.53 8.13
CA GLY A 90 6.80 -2.92 6.81
C GLY A 90 6.19 -1.53 6.62
N ALA A 91 5.43 -1.02 7.59
CA ALA A 91 4.85 0.32 7.53
C ALA A 91 5.88 1.41 7.86
N CYS A 92 5.67 2.62 7.32
CA CYS A 92 6.44 3.81 7.67
C CYS A 92 5.64 4.66 8.65
N VAL A 93 6.11 4.74 9.90
CA VAL A 93 5.42 5.36 11.03
C VAL A 93 6.27 6.49 11.62
N ALA A 94 5.66 7.37 12.40
CA ALA A 94 6.43 8.37 13.11
C ALA A 94 7.37 7.68 14.13
N PRO A 95 8.54 8.24 14.46
CA PRO A 95 9.43 7.64 15.46
C PRO A 95 8.79 7.43 16.83
N THR A 96 7.75 8.21 17.16
CA THR A 96 6.94 8.09 18.38
C THR A 96 5.94 6.94 18.35
N ASP A 97 5.66 6.39 17.16
CA ASP A 97 4.70 5.30 16.93
C ASP A 97 5.42 3.95 16.70
N CYS A 98 6.72 3.92 16.99
CA CYS A 98 7.43 2.71 17.35
C CYS A 98 7.09 2.34 18.80
#